data_AF-E9PL35-F1
#
_entry.id   AF-E9PL35-F1
#
_cell.length_a   1.000
_cell.length_b   1.000
_cell.length_c   1.000
_cell.angle_alpha   90.00
_cell.angle_beta   90.00
_cell.angle_gamma   90.00
#
_symmetry.space_group_name_H-M   'P 1'
#
loop_
_entity.id
_entity.type
_entity.pdbx_description
1 polymer ?
#
loop_
_entity_poly.entity_id
_entity_poly.type
_entity_poly.pdbx_seq_one_letter_code
_entity_poly.pdbx_strand_id
1 'polypeptide(L)' 'MAPAADREGYWGPTTSTLDWCEENYSVTWYIAEFWNTVSNLIMIIPPMFGAVQSVRDGLEKRYIASYLALTAIG' A
#
# COMPACT_ATOMS: atom_id res chain seq x y z
N MET A 1 -8.66 -27.78 13.68
CA MET A 1 -9.22 -26.45 14.00
C MET A 1 -9.56 -25.83 12.66
N ALA A 2 -10.85 -25.66 12.34
CA ALA A 2 -11.24 -24.99 11.10
C ALA A 2 -10.73 -23.53 11.17
N PRO A 3 -10.23 -22.93 10.07
CA PRO A 3 -9.83 -21.54 10.10
C PRO A 3 -11.03 -20.70 10.53
N ALA A 4 -10.82 -19.76 11.46
CA ALA A 4 -11.82 -18.76 11.77
C ALA A 4 -12.13 -18.04 10.45
N ALA A 5 -13.39 -18.07 10.03
CA ALA A 5 -13.82 -17.35 8.84
C ALA A 5 -13.36 -15.89 8.97
N ASP A 6 -12.77 -15.35 7.91
CA ASP A 6 -12.42 -13.94 7.85
C ASP A 6 -13.62 -13.10 8.25
N ARG A 7 -13.35 -12.03 9.02
CA ARG A 7 -14.39 -11.09 9.38
C ARG A 7 -14.87 -10.41 8.11
N GLU A 8 -16.16 -10.52 7.80
CA GLU A 8 -16.76 -9.75 6.71
C GLU A 8 -16.59 -8.26 7.01
N GLY A 9 -15.73 -7.60 6.23
CA GLY A 9 -15.55 -6.17 6.31
C GLY A 9 -16.63 -5.40 5.57
N TYR A 10 -16.53 -4.08 5.64
CA TYR A 10 -17.53 -3.18 5.07
C TYR A 10 -17.66 -3.29 3.53
N TRP A 11 -16.56 -3.64 2.83
CA TRP A 11 -16.49 -3.60 1.36
C TRP A 11 -16.87 -4.91 0.65
N GLY A 12 -17.42 -5.89 1.38
CA GLY A 12 -17.83 -7.17 0.81
C GLY A 12 -16.72 -8.24 0.80
N PRO A 13 -16.96 -9.38 0.11
CA PRO A 13 -16.07 -10.54 0.17
C PRO A 13 -14.81 -10.36 -0.69
N THR A 14 -13.71 -10.99 -0.27
CA THR A 14 -12.43 -11.01 -0.97
C THR A 14 -12.53 -11.80 -2.28
N THR A 15 -12.21 -11.18 -3.42
CA THR A 15 -12.19 -11.81 -4.76
C THR A 15 -10.79 -11.90 -5.37
N SER A 16 -9.74 -11.55 -4.62
CA SER A 16 -8.35 -11.71 -5.06
C SER A 16 -8.01 -13.20 -5.21
N THR A 17 -7.05 -13.52 -6.09
CA THR A 17 -6.60 -14.90 -6.27
C THR A 17 -5.83 -15.44 -5.07
N LEU A 18 -5.25 -14.54 -4.26
CA LEU A 18 -4.47 -14.84 -3.06
C LEU A 18 -4.82 -13.82 -1.98
N ASP A 19 -4.78 -14.30 -0.74
CA ASP A 19 -4.98 -13.56 0.50
C ASP A 19 -3.77 -13.84 1.39
N TRP A 20 -3.24 -12.83 2.09
CA TRP A 20 -2.02 -12.99 2.85
C TRP A 20 -2.31 -13.56 4.25
N CYS A 21 -1.26 -13.69 5.07
CA CYS A 21 -1.38 -14.29 6.40
C CYS A 21 -2.06 -13.37 7.43
N GLU A 22 -2.18 -12.07 7.14
CA GLU A 22 -2.80 -11.11 8.07
C GLU A 22 -4.32 -11.22 8.01
N GLU A 23 -4.99 -11.27 9.17
CA GLU A 23 -6.45 -11.43 9.19
C GLU A 23 -7.18 -10.20 8.62
N ASN A 24 -8.14 -10.46 7.74
CA ASN A 24 -8.94 -9.42 7.12
C ASN A 24 -9.78 -8.66 8.15
N TYR A 25 -9.72 -7.32 8.09
CA TYR A 25 -10.49 -6.40 8.92
C TYR A 25 -10.32 -6.57 10.44
N SER A 26 -9.16 -7.10 10.89
CA SER A 26 -8.88 -7.34 12.31
C SER A 26 -8.80 -6.05 13.15
N VAL A 27 -8.17 -5.00 12.60
CA VAL A 27 -7.98 -3.70 13.27
C VAL A 27 -9.15 -2.74 13.04
N THR A 28 -9.69 -2.70 11.82
CA THR A 28 -10.77 -1.80 11.42
C THR A 28 -11.64 -2.46 10.35
N TRP A 29 -12.95 -2.20 10.36
CA TRP A 29 -13.87 -2.73 9.35
C TRP A 29 -13.74 -2.03 7.98
N TYR A 30 -12.95 -0.97 7.88
CA TYR A 30 -12.79 -0.17 6.66
C TYR A 30 -11.67 -0.66 5.73
N ILE A 31 -10.62 -1.28 6.30
CA ILE A 31 -9.39 -1.64 5.58
C ILE A 31 -9.04 -3.08 5.97
N ALA A 32 -8.99 -3.97 4.97
CA ALA A 32 -8.48 -5.33 5.10
C ALA A 32 -6.95 -5.32 5.26
N GLU A 33 -6.38 -6.34 5.92
CA GLU A 33 -4.93 -6.46 6.17
C GLU A 33 -4.29 -5.11 6.56
N PHE A 34 -4.66 -4.60 7.75
CA PHE A 34 -4.37 -3.22 8.13
C PHE A 34 -2.87 -2.91 8.09
N TRP A 35 -2.03 -3.80 8.63
CA TRP A 35 -0.59 -3.59 8.69
C TRP A 35 0.08 -3.71 7.33
N ASN A 36 -0.33 -4.68 6.50
CA ASN A 36 0.09 -4.74 5.10
C ASN A 36 -0.28 -3.44 4.37
N THR A 37 -1.49 -2.91 4.57
CA THR A 37 -1.93 -1.67 3.92
C THR A 37 -1.13 -0.44 4.38
N VAL A 38 -1.06 -0.17 5.69
CA VAL A 38 -0.40 1.05 6.20
C VAL A 38 1.11 1.03 6.02
N SER A 39 1.72 -0.16 5.97
CA SER A 39 3.17 -0.26 5.73
C SER A 39 3.58 0.28 4.36
N ASN A 40 2.69 0.27 3.35
CA ASN A 40 2.97 0.86 2.04
C ASN A 40 3.17 2.39 2.06
N LEU A 41 2.78 3.09 3.14
CA LEU A 41 2.99 4.53 3.27
C LEU A 41 4.48 4.92 3.16
N ILE A 42 5.42 4.04 3.50
CA ILE A 42 6.87 4.29 3.33
C ILE A 42 7.32 4.22 1.88
N MET A 43 6.55 3.57 1.00
CA MET A 43 6.79 3.52 -0.44
C MET A 43 6.08 4.66 -1.18
N ILE A 44 5.09 5.29 -0.55
CA ILE A 44 4.39 6.45 -1.10
C ILE A 44 5.09 7.75 -0.69
N ILE A 45 5.22 7.99 0.62
CA ILE A 45 5.55 9.31 1.18
C ILE A 45 7.00 9.73 0.86
N PRO A 46 8.06 9.01 1.29
CA PRO A 46 9.44 9.38 0.98
C PRO A 46 9.72 9.52 -0.52
N PRO A 47 9.27 8.62 -1.42
CA PRO A 47 9.50 8.76 -2.85
C PRO A 47 8.78 9.96 -3.46
N MET A 48 7.59 10.31 -2.98
CA MET A 48 6.92 11.56 -3.38
C MET A 48 7.74 12.79 -3.00
N PHE A 49 8.26 12.84 -1.77
CA PHE A 49 9.17 13.91 -1.35
C PHE A 49 10.44 13.95 -2.22
N GLY A 50 11.02 12.79 -2.52
CA GLY A 50 12.17 12.64 -3.41
C GLY A 50 11.91 13.13 -4.84
N ALA A 51 10.73 12.86 -5.39
CA ALA A 51 10.32 13.35 -6.70
C ALA A 51 10.21 14.88 -6.72
N VAL A 52 9.56 15.47 -5.71
CA VAL A 52 9.44 16.93 -5.58
C VAL A 52 10.80 17.59 -5.42
N GLN A 53 11.67 17.01 -4.59
CA GLN A 53 13.03 17.51 -4.41
C GLN A 53 13.85 17.40 -5.70
N SER A 54 13.75 16.29 -6.42
CA SER A 54 14.45 16.09 -7.70
C SER A 54 14.04 17.11 -8.77
N VAL A 55 12.76 17.51 -8.80
CA VAL A 55 12.27 18.59 -9.66
C VAL A 55 12.87 19.94 -9.25
N ARG A 56 12.92 20.23 -7.94
CA ARG A 56 13.46 21.50 -7.41
C ARG A 56 14.97 21.63 -7.64
N ASP A 57 15.69 20.53 -7.53
CA ASP A 57 17.14 20.47 -7.72
C ASP A 57 17.53 20.40 -9.22
N GLY A 58 16.55 20.36 -10.13
CA GLY A 58 16.79 20.36 -11.57
C GLY A 58 17.42 19.06 -12.08
N LEU A 59 17.21 17.93 -11.38
CA LEU A 59 17.74 16.63 -11.78
C LEU A 59 17.10 16.14 -13.08
N GLU A 60 17.76 15.18 -13.72
CA GLU A 60 17.26 14.59 -14.96
C GLU A 60 15.91 13.89 -14.76
N LYS A 61 15.05 13.95 -15.78
CA LYS A 61 13.70 13.36 -15.77
C LYS A 61 13.68 11.88 -15.43
N ARG A 62 14.75 11.14 -15.71
CA ARG A 62 14.89 9.71 -15.37
C ARG A 62 14.81 9.45 -13.86
N TYR A 63 15.40 10.33 -13.04
CA TYR A 63 15.38 10.20 -11.59
C TYR A 63 14.00 10.55 -11.01
N ILE A 64 13.36 11.58 -11.56
CA ILE A 64 11.99 11.94 -11.20
C ILE A 64 11.04 10.79 -11.55
N ALA A 65 11.18 10.20 -12.75
CA ALA A 65 10.39 9.06 -13.17
C ALA A 65 10.59 7.83 -12.26
N SER A 66 11.81 7.56 -11.78
CA SER A 66 12.04 6.46 -10.83
C SER A 66 11.36 6.67 -9.48
N TYR A 67 11.35 7.90 -8.95
CA TYR A 67 10.65 8.19 -7.70
C TYR A 67 9.13 8.06 -7.86
N LEU A 68 8.57 8.59 -8.95
CA LEU A 68 7.14 8.47 -9.25
C LEU A 68 6.72 7.01 -9.49
N ALA A 69 7.58 6.21 -10.12
CA ALA A 69 7.32 4.79 -10.31
C ALA A 69 7.23 4.03 -8.98
N LEU A 70 8.11 4.34 -8.02
CA LEU A 70 8.06 3.73 -6.69
C LEU A 70 6.81 4.15 -5.92
N THR A 71 6.42 5.42 -5.99
CA THR A 71 5.15 5.89 -5.43
C THR A 71 3.94 5.16 -6.02
N ALA A 72 3.94 4.85 -7.32
CA ALA A 72 2.83 4.16 -7.95
C ALA A 72 2.72 2.67 -7.57
N ILE A 73 3.82 2.08 -7.07
CA ILE A 73 3.85 0.70 -6.59
C ILE A 73 3.33 0.59 -5.15
N GLY A 74 3.65 1.58 -4.31
CA GLY A 74 3.16 1.68 -2.93
C GLY A 74 1.71 2.12 -2.84
#